data_AF-A0A661X371-F1
#
_entry.id   AF-A0A661X371-F1
#
_cell.length_a   1.000
_cell.length_b   1.000
_cell.length_c   1.000
_cell.angle_alpha   90.00
_cell.angle_beta   90.00
_cell.angle_gamma   90.00
#
_symmetry.space_group_name_H-M   'P 1'
#
loop_
_entity.id
_entity.type
_entity.pdbx_description
1 polymer ?
#
loop_
_entity_poly.entity_id
_entity_poly.type
_entity_poly.pdbx_seq_one_letter_code
_entity_poly.pdbx_strand_id
1 'polypeptide(L)'
;MRFLLIFLTLFSSCSFLKKKSNVYDEEVIKISKYFSVSGDEVVMLKKRVISGIDIVKILLLSKMTNLSLSQILEEKNKKSFEEVLIDKGIDVDDFNSLSKKIYLDIFSE
;
A
#
# COMPACT_ATOMS: atom_id res chain seq x y z
N MET A 1 33.16 43.44 -12.40
CA MET A 1 33.24 42.16 -13.15
C MET A 1 32.67 41.09 -12.24
N ARG A 2 31.36 40.81 -12.35
CA ARG A 2 30.85 39.63 -13.08
C ARG A 2 31.22 38.36 -12.30
N PHE A 3 30.36 37.86 -11.43
CA PHE A 3 29.36 36.84 -11.82
C PHE A 3 29.94 35.82 -12.79
N LEU A 4 30.95 35.07 -12.36
CA LEU A 4 31.47 33.87 -13.02
C LEU A 4 32.45 33.30 -12.00
N LEU A 5 32.05 32.43 -11.08
CA LEU A 5 32.40 31.01 -11.16
C LEU A 5 31.69 30.26 -10.00
N ILE A 6 30.40 30.53 -9.79
CA ILE A 6 29.55 29.76 -8.84
C ILE A 6 29.03 28.45 -9.49
N PHE A 7 29.44 28.12 -10.72
CA PHE A 7 28.73 27.12 -11.53
C PHE A 7 29.50 25.85 -11.90
N LEU A 8 30.59 25.49 -11.20
CA LEU A 8 31.46 24.40 -11.69
C LEU A 8 32.04 23.42 -10.67
N THR A 9 31.36 23.17 -9.56
CA THR A 9 31.58 21.95 -8.74
C THR A 9 30.28 21.35 -8.22
N LEU A 10 29.19 21.48 -8.99
CA LEU A 10 27.85 20.96 -8.65
C LEU A 10 27.58 19.53 -9.15
N PHE A 11 28.57 18.78 -9.64
CA PHE A 11 28.34 17.45 -10.23
C PHE A 11 29.30 16.34 -9.78
N SER A 12 30.02 16.52 -8.68
CA SER A 12 30.80 15.43 -8.06
C SER A 12 29.96 14.57 -7.10
N SER A 13 28.71 14.93 -6.86
CA SER A 13 27.76 14.14 -6.05
C SER A 13 27.11 13.03 -6.87
N CYS A 14 27.89 12.34 -7.70
CA CYS A 14 27.46 11.21 -8.52
C CYS A 14 28.08 9.92 -7.99
N SER A 15 27.79 9.60 -6.73
CA SER A 15 27.87 8.24 -6.17
C SER A 15 27.27 8.21 -4.77
N PHE A 16 26.11 8.85 -4.60
CA PHE A 16 25.19 8.48 -3.53
C PHE A 16 24.09 7.60 -4.12
N LEU A 17 24.49 6.54 -4.82
CA LEU A 17 23.76 5.28 -4.82
C LEU A 17 23.87 4.74 -3.39
N LYS A 18 23.16 5.43 -2.48
CA LYS A 18 22.78 4.93 -1.19
C LYS A 18 22.00 3.68 -1.53
N LYS A 19 22.69 2.55 -1.44
CA LYS A 19 22.12 1.24 -1.16
C LYS A 19 21.00 1.51 -0.16
N LYS A 20 19.76 1.62 -0.65
CA LYS A 20 18.55 1.71 0.17
C LYS A 20 18.46 0.33 0.79
N SER A 21 19.25 0.14 1.84
CA SER A 21 19.17 -0.99 2.75
C SER A 21 17.70 -1.07 3.12
N ASN A 22 17.10 -2.21 2.83
CA ASN A 22 15.67 -2.47 2.87
C ASN A 22 15.04 -1.94 4.18
N VAL A 23 14.37 -0.77 4.14
CA VAL A 23 13.79 -0.12 5.35
C VAL A 23 12.37 -0.63 5.62
N TYR A 24 11.77 -1.34 4.65
CA TYR A 24 10.42 -1.86 4.79
C TYR A 24 10.44 -3.29 5.30
N ASP A 25 9.49 -3.57 6.20
CA ASP A 25 9.13 -4.92 6.63
C ASP A 25 8.84 -5.81 5.41
N GLU A 26 9.22 -7.08 5.47
CA GLU A 26 8.97 -8.07 4.42
C GLU A 26 7.49 -8.12 4.04
N GLU A 27 6.59 -7.97 5.02
CA GLU A 27 5.15 -7.91 4.80
C GLU A 27 4.75 -6.75 3.88
N VAL A 28 5.32 -5.58 4.10
CA VAL A 28 5.06 -4.37 3.29
C VAL A 28 5.51 -4.59 1.85
N ILE A 29 6.69 -5.18 1.68
CA ILE A 29 7.29 -5.41 0.35
C ILE A 29 6.47 -6.43 -0.44
N LYS A 30 6.11 -7.55 0.19
CA LYS A 30 5.33 -8.63 -0.44
C LYS A 30 3.96 -8.10 -0.88
N ILE A 31 3.24 -7.39 0.00
CA ILE A 31 1.93 -6.80 -0.32
C ILE A 31 2.05 -5.70 -1.39
N SER A 32 3.02 -4.79 -1.29
CA SER A 32 3.17 -3.69 -2.25
C SER A 32 3.44 -4.21 -3.66
N LYS A 33 4.28 -5.24 -3.77
CA LYS A 33 4.60 -5.91 -5.04
C LYS A 33 3.36 -6.58 -5.64
N TYR A 34 2.61 -7.34 -4.84
CA TYR A 34 1.42 -8.05 -5.31
C TYR A 34 0.35 -7.08 -5.86
N PHE A 35 0.04 -6.03 -5.10
CA PHE A 35 -1.00 -5.07 -5.49
C PHE A 35 -0.51 -3.99 -6.47
N SER A 36 0.79 -3.94 -6.78
CA SER A 36 1.40 -2.87 -7.59
C SER A 36 1.09 -1.47 -7.03
N VAL A 37 1.20 -1.33 -5.71
CA VAL A 37 1.01 -0.06 -4.97
C VAL A 37 2.34 0.34 -4.32
N SER A 38 2.47 1.59 -3.88
CA SER A 38 3.69 2.04 -3.23
C SER A 38 3.84 1.41 -1.83
N GLY A 39 5.09 1.16 -1.41
CA GLY A 39 5.36 0.70 -0.04
C GLY A 39 4.86 1.69 1.01
N ASP A 40 4.90 3.00 0.72
CA ASP A 40 4.41 4.04 1.63
C ASP A 40 2.90 3.98 1.85
N GLU A 41 2.10 3.63 0.82
CA GLU A 41 0.66 3.38 0.98
C GLU A 41 0.40 2.18 1.89
N VAL A 42 1.16 1.09 1.70
CA VAL A 42 1.02 -0.11 2.55
C VAL A 42 1.44 0.19 4.00
N VAL A 43 2.51 0.97 4.21
CA VAL A 43 2.90 1.44 5.55
C VAL A 43 1.81 2.31 6.19
N MET A 44 1.18 3.18 5.41
CA MET A 44 0.07 4.01 5.89
C MET A 44 -1.11 3.15 6.35
N LEU A 45 -1.45 2.12 5.58
CA LEU A 45 -2.49 1.16 5.95
C LEU A 45 -2.11 0.40 7.22
N LYS A 46 -0.88 -0.13 7.31
CA LYS A 46 -0.38 -0.85 8.49
C LYS A 46 -0.45 -0.03 9.79
N LYS A 47 -0.34 1.30 9.71
CA LYS A 47 -0.53 2.20 10.88
C LYS A 47 -1.98 2.33 11.33
N ARG A 48 -2.95 2.01 10.47
CA ARG A 48 -4.39 2.23 10.67
C ARG A 48 -5.20 0.94 10.81
N VAL A 49 -4.62 -0.20 10.49
CA VAL A 49 -5.29 -1.50 10.59
C VAL A 49 -4.52 -2.48 11.45
N ILE A 50 -5.24 -3.49 11.93
CA ILE A 50 -4.76 -4.39 12.97
C ILE A 50 -3.90 -5.51 12.37
N SER A 51 -4.25 -6.00 11.17
CA SER A 51 -3.64 -7.19 10.60
C SER A 51 -3.26 -7.05 9.13
N GLY A 52 -2.28 -7.83 8.67
CA GLY A 52 -1.90 -7.90 7.26
C GLY A 52 -3.05 -8.31 6.34
N ILE A 53 -3.94 -9.20 6.80
CA ILE A 53 -5.14 -9.57 6.05
C ILE A 53 -6.09 -8.39 5.88
N ASP A 54 -6.20 -7.47 6.85
CA ASP A 54 -7.00 -6.25 6.69
C ASP A 54 -6.42 -5.32 5.62
N ILE A 55 -5.10 -5.24 5.51
CA ILE A 55 -4.42 -4.48 4.44
C ILE A 55 -4.81 -5.06 3.09
N VAL A 56 -4.74 -6.39 2.93
CA VAL A 56 -5.15 -7.09 1.71
C VAL A 56 -6.62 -6.83 1.39
N LYS A 57 -7.53 -6.91 2.38
CA LYS A 57 -8.95 -6.63 2.19
C LYS A 57 -9.19 -5.20 1.69
N ILE A 58 -8.54 -4.20 2.29
CA ILE A 58 -8.72 -2.79 1.87
C ILE A 58 -8.19 -2.56 0.46
N LEU A 59 -7.00 -3.07 0.14
CA LEU A 59 -6.40 -2.94 -1.19
C LEU A 59 -7.24 -3.65 -2.27
N LEU A 60 -7.74 -4.86 -1.95
CA LEU A 60 -8.64 -5.60 -2.83
C LEU A 60 -9.93 -4.83 -3.09
N LEU A 61 -10.56 -4.32 -2.03
CA LEU A 61 -11.79 -3.53 -2.14
C LEU A 61 -11.57 -2.28 -3.00
N SER A 62 -10.44 -1.58 -2.83
CA SER A 62 -10.06 -0.43 -3.64
C SER A 62 -9.99 -0.75 -5.12
N LYS A 63 -9.37 -1.89 -5.49
CA LYS A 63 -9.31 -2.34 -6.88
C LYS A 63 -10.66 -2.75 -7.46
N MET A 64 -11.54 -3.34 -6.66
CA MET A 64 -12.86 -3.79 -7.12
C MET A 64 -13.87 -2.64 -7.27
N THR A 65 -13.82 -1.62 -6.40
CA THR A 65 -14.86 -0.59 -6.30
C THR A 65 -14.44 0.78 -6.83
N ASN A 66 -13.21 0.91 -7.34
CA ASN A 66 -12.61 2.18 -7.76
C ASN A 66 -12.64 3.28 -6.67
N LEU A 67 -12.75 2.86 -5.40
CA LEU A 67 -12.68 3.75 -4.25
C LEU A 67 -11.22 3.95 -3.85
N SER A 68 -10.89 5.16 -3.44
CA SER A 68 -9.58 5.45 -2.86
C SER A 68 -9.44 4.81 -1.47
N LEU A 69 -8.20 4.52 -1.06
CA LEU A 69 -7.90 3.97 0.26
C LEU A 69 -8.45 4.84 1.39
N SER A 70 -8.36 6.17 1.25
CA SER A 70 -8.90 7.12 2.22
C SER A 70 -10.42 6.97 2.38
N GLN A 71 -11.17 6.85 1.28
CA GLN A 71 -12.63 6.67 1.33
C GLN A 71 -13.01 5.37 2.02
N ILE A 72 -12.31 4.26 1.71
CA ILE A 72 -12.59 2.96 2.34
C ILE A 72 -12.34 3.02 3.84
N LEU A 73 -11.24 3.65 4.27
CA LEU A 73 -10.93 3.83 5.69
C LEU A 73 -11.97 4.72 6.40
N GLU A 74 -12.44 5.78 5.75
CA GLU A 74 -13.50 6.64 6.29
C GLU A 74 -14.83 5.89 6.42
N GLU A 75 -15.21 5.07 5.43
CA GLU A 75 -16.41 4.25 5.51
C GLU A 75 -16.30 3.22 6.64
N LYS A 76 -15.15 2.54 6.78
CA LYS A 76 -14.88 1.58 7.88
C LYS A 76 -14.94 2.21 9.27
N ASN A 77 -14.65 3.50 9.40
CA ASN A 77 -14.78 4.21 10.68
C ASN A 77 -16.24 4.47 11.08
N LYS A 78 -17.18 4.42 10.12
CA LYS A 78 -18.60 4.72 10.33
C LYS A 78 -19.46 3.46 10.46
N LYS A 79 -19.07 2.40 9.76
CA LYS A 79 -19.78 1.12 9.66
C LYS A 79 -18.79 -0.04 9.60
N SER A 80 -19.26 -1.25 9.88
CA SER A 80 -18.45 -2.45 9.77
C SER A 80 -17.95 -2.66 8.34
N PHE A 81 -16.82 -3.35 8.18
CA PHE A 81 -16.29 -3.64 6.85
C PHE A 81 -17.25 -4.49 6.01
N GLU A 82 -18.02 -5.38 6.64
CA GLU A 82 -19.05 -6.18 5.97
C GLU A 82 -20.19 -5.31 5.44
N GLU A 83 -20.66 -4.32 6.22
CA GLU A 83 -21.63 -3.34 5.74
C GLU A 83 -21.08 -2.50 4.59
N VAL A 84 -19.78 -2.18 4.58
CA VAL A 84 -19.14 -1.56 3.40
C VAL A 84 -19.26 -2.45 2.17
N LEU A 85 -18.99 -3.75 2.29
CA LEU A 85 -19.09 -4.70 1.18
C LEU A 85 -20.53 -4.81 0.65
N ILE A 86 -21.49 -4.96 1.56
CA ILE A 86 -22.92 -5.06 1.23
C ILE A 86 -23.40 -3.81 0.48
N ASP A 87 -23.03 -2.62 0.95
CA ASP A 87 -23.39 -1.35 0.30
C ASP A 87 -22.80 -1.20 -1.11
N LYS A 88 -21.70 -1.89 -1.42
CA LYS A 88 -21.10 -1.93 -2.76
C LYS A 88 -21.62 -3.11 -3.59
N GLY A 89 -22.59 -3.88 -3.09
CA GLY A 89 -23.14 -5.04 -3.77
C GLY A 89 -22.14 -6.20 -3.91
N ILE A 90 -21.16 -6.27 -3.00
CA ILE A 90 -20.15 -7.33 -2.99
C ILE A 90 -20.60 -8.44 -2.04
N ASP A 91 -20.58 -9.68 -2.52
CA ASP A 91 -20.81 -10.86 -1.68
C ASP A 91 -19.69 -11.01 -0.66
N VAL A 92 -20.07 -11.06 0.62
CA VAL A 92 -19.14 -11.02 1.75
C VAL A 92 -18.33 -12.31 1.84
N ASP A 93 -18.93 -13.46 1.55
CA ASP A 93 -18.28 -14.77 1.69
C ASP A 93 -17.28 -14.98 0.56
N ASP A 94 -17.66 -14.67 -0.68
CA ASP A 94 -16.77 -14.71 -1.84
C ASP A 94 -15.58 -13.76 -1.66
N PHE A 95 -15.84 -12.54 -1.17
CA PHE A 95 -14.79 -11.57 -0.90
C PHE A 95 -13.83 -12.05 0.20
N ASN A 96 -14.37 -12.60 1.29
CA ASN A 96 -13.54 -13.13 2.37
C ASN A 96 -12.69 -14.32 1.90
N SER A 97 -13.28 -15.24 1.14
CA SER A 97 -12.58 -16.37 0.53
C SER A 97 -11.45 -15.91 -0.40
N LEU A 98 -11.73 -14.95 -1.28
CA LEU A 98 -10.74 -14.37 -2.19
C LEU A 98 -9.62 -13.65 -1.44
N SER A 99 -9.95 -12.82 -0.44
CA SER A 99 -8.95 -12.09 0.34
C SER A 99 -8.01 -13.04 1.10
N LYS A 100 -8.53 -14.15 1.64
CA LYS A 100 -7.74 -15.18 2.30
C LYS A 100 -6.82 -15.89 1.32
N LYS A 101 -7.32 -16.26 0.14
CA LYS A 101 -6.53 -16.87 -0.93
C LYS A 101 -5.36 -15.96 -1.31
N ILE A 102 -5.63 -14.68 -1.60
CA ILE A 102 -4.60 -13.70 -1.96
C ILE A 102 -3.57 -13.58 -0.85
N TYR A 103 -3.99 -13.48 0.41
CA TYR A 103 -3.05 -13.39 1.53
C TYR A 103 -2.14 -14.61 1.59
N LEU A 104 -2.68 -15.83 1.46
CA LEU A 104 -1.87 -17.04 1.41
C LEU A 104 -0.92 -17.02 0.21
N ASP A 105 -1.38 -16.62 -0.98
CA ASP A 105 -0.54 -16.53 -2.19
C ASP A 105 0.65 -15.57 -2.00
N ILE A 106 0.47 -14.47 -1.25
CA ILE A 106 1.53 -13.49 -0.94
C ILE A 106 2.59 -14.07 0.00
N PHE A 107 2.20 -14.94 0.94
CA PHE A 107 3.05 -15.40 2.05
C PHE A 107 3.44 -16.88 2.00
N SER A 108 3.08 -17.61 0.94
CA SER A 108 3.44 -19.03 0.77
C SER A 108 4.83 -19.25 0.15
N GLU A 109 5.60 -18.18 -0.11
CA GLU A 109 7.01 -18.20 -0.55
C GLU A 109 8.00 -18.27 0.61
#